data_AF-A0A976H6J3-F1
#
_entry.id   AF-A0A976H6J3-F1
#
_cell.length_a   1.000
_cell.length_b   1.000
_cell.length_c   1.000
_cell.angle_alpha   90.00
_cell.angle_beta   90.00
_cell.angle_gamma   90.00
#
_symmetry.space_group_name_H-M   'P 1'
#
loop_
_entity.id
_entity.type
_entity.pdbx_description
1 polymer ?
#
loop_
_entity_poly.entity_id
_entity_poly.type
_entity_poly.pdbx_seq_one_letter_code
_entity_poly.pdbx_strand_id
1 'polypeptide(L)'
;TNFNSSDVRIDKKWYYKRVTLDLFLDVTNWYLARNQAPPTYVFARTPDNSGFLTTDGQPIRPNGSNAIPTFLANNDLNVTPTFGFIVEF
;
A
#
# COMPACT_ATOMS: atom_id res chain seq x y z
N THR A 1 17.40 10.26 2.12
CA THR A 1 16.07 10.24 2.76
C THR A 1 15.36 11.53 2.45
N ASN A 2 14.45 11.49 1.49
CA ASN A 2 13.45 12.55 1.38
C ASN A 2 12.17 11.86 0.96
N PHE A 3 11.22 11.77 1.89
CA PHE A 3 9.89 11.26 1.60
C PHE A 3 9.12 12.37 0.88
N ASN A 4 8.45 12.00 -0.20
CA ASN A 4 7.49 12.85 -0.86
C ASN A 4 6.20 12.06 -1.07
N SER A 5 5.07 12.78 -1.11
CA SER A 5 3.78 12.26 -1.55
C SER A 5 3.01 13.44 -2.13
N SER A 6 2.09 13.17 -3.05
CA SER A 6 1.12 14.16 -3.50
C SER A 6 -0.17 13.47 -3.82
N ASP A 7 -1.24 14.18 -3.49
CA ASP A 7 -2.60 13.77 -3.78
C ASP A 7 -3.18 14.76 -4.78
N VAL A 8 -4.10 14.31 -5.62
CA VAL A 8 -4.81 15.17 -6.57
C VAL A 8 -6.30 14.93 -6.46
N ARG A 9 -7.07 16.02 -6.49
CA ARG A 9 -8.52 15.97 -6.45
C ARG A 9 -9.11 16.83 -7.56
N ILE A 10 -10.14 16.30 -8.19
CA ILE A 10 -10.95 16.98 -9.20
C ILE A 10 -12.40 16.97 -8.73
N ASP A 11 -12.98 18.16 -8.66
CA ASP A 11 -14.36 18.38 -8.24
C ASP A 11 -15.21 18.90 -9.40
N LYS A 12 -16.46 18.46 -9.46
CA LYS A 12 -17.47 18.96 -10.37
C LYS A 12 -18.73 19.32 -9.61
N LYS A 13 -18.96 20.62 -9.50
CA LYS A 13 -20.15 21.18 -8.87
C LYS A 13 -21.20 21.59 -9.91
N TRP A 14 -22.45 21.18 -9.69
CA TRP A 14 -23.64 21.58 -10.44
C TRP A 14 -24.61 22.31 -9.52
N TYR A 15 -25.03 23.51 -9.93
CA TYR A 15 -25.97 24.34 -9.20
C TYR A 15 -27.37 24.19 -9.80
N TYR A 16 -28.31 23.68 -9.00
CA TYR A 16 -29.74 23.68 -9.29
C TYR A 16 -30.44 24.77 -8.44
N LYS A 17 -31.73 25.01 -8.70
CA LYS A 17 -32.48 26.10 -8.06
C LYS A 17 -32.60 25.99 -6.52
N ARG A 18 -32.49 24.78 -5.97
CA ARG A 18 -32.69 24.48 -4.53
C ARG A 18 -31.70 23.45 -4.00
N VAL A 19 -30.79 22.99 -4.85
CA VAL A 19 -29.88 21.89 -4.54
C VAL A 19 -28.57 22.14 -5.27
N THR A 20 -27.45 21.84 -4.63
CA THR A 20 -26.14 21.77 -5.28
C THR A 20 -25.63 20.34 -5.20
N LEU A 21 -25.20 19.78 -6.33
CA LEU A 21 -24.53 18.49 -6.39
C LEU A 21 -23.04 18.73 -6.63
N ASP A 22 -22.19 18.18 -5.76
CA ASP A 22 -20.75 18.14 -5.93
C ASP A 22 -20.30 16.70 -6.12
N LEU A 23 -19.65 16.35 -7.23
CA LEU A 23 -19.00 15.06 -7.44
C LEU A 23 -17.50 15.25 -7.38
N PHE A 24 -16.78 14.38 -6.68
CA PHE A 24 -15.33 14.45 -6.59
C PHE A 24 -14.66 13.11 -6.87
N LEU A 25 -13.50 13.20 -7.51
CA LEU A 25 -12.52 12.13 -7.66
C LEU A 25 -11.23 12.59 -6.98
N ASP A 26 -10.81 11.87 -5.97
CA ASP A 26 -9.55 12.05 -5.25
C ASP A 26 -8.62 10.87 -5.57
N VAL A 27 -7.35 11.14 -5.79
CA VAL A 27 -6.31 10.14 -6.03
C VAL A 27 -5.15 10.41 -5.09
N THR A 28 -5.00 9.55 -4.09
CA THR A 28 -3.89 9.61 -3.15
C THR A 28 -2.61 9.03 -3.79
N ASN A 29 -1.48 9.69 -3.56
CA ASN A 29 -0.16 9.34 -4.11
C ASN A 29 -0.15 9.21 -5.65
N TRP A 30 -0.73 10.19 -6.35
CA TRP A 30 -1.04 10.08 -7.79
C TRP A 30 0.18 9.85 -8.69
N TYR A 31 1.40 10.22 -8.25
CA TYR A 31 2.63 10.01 -9.01
C TYR A 31 3.49 8.82 -8.54
N LEU A 32 2.95 7.92 -7.71
CA LEU A 32 3.65 6.72 -7.22
C LEU A 32 4.96 7.08 -6.49
N ALA A 33 4.88 8.03 -5.56
CA ALA A 33 6.00 8.33 -4.69
C ALA A 33 6.40 7.08 -3.90
N ARG A 34 7.70 6.78 -3.86
CA ARG A 34 8.23 5.66 -3.10
C ARG A 34 8.21 6.02 -1.62
N ASN A 35 7.44 5.27 -0.85
CA ASN A 35 7.59 5.28 0.60
C ASN A 35 8.90 4.56 0.95
N GLN A 36 9.91 5.30 1.40
CA GLN A 36 11.18 4.72 1.85
C GLN A 36 11.00 4.19 3.28
N ALA A 37 10.35 3.04 3.42
CA ALA A 37 10.31 2.33 4.68
C ALA A 37 11.58 1.46 4.83
N PRO A 38 12.12 1.31 6.05
CA PRO A 38 13.21 0.38 6.28
C PRO A 38 12.79 -1.05 5.90
N PRO A 39 13.70 -1.86 5.34
CA PRO A 39 13.39 -3.23 5.02
C PRO A 39 13.03 -4.01 6.28
N THR A 40 12.07 -4.92 6.15
CA THR A 40 11.60 -5.74 7.28
C THR A 40 12.40 -7.03 7.33
N TYR A 41 12.88 -7.38 8.52
CA TYR A 41 13.49 -8.69 8.76
C TYR A 41 12.42 -9.78 8.73
N VAL A 42 12.60 -10.78 7.88
CA VAL A 42 11.68 -11.92 7.71
C VAL A 42 12.47 -13.21 7.48
N PHE A 43 11.79 -14.35 7.48
CA PHE A 43 12.37 -15.62 7.04
C PHE A 43 12.12 -15.84 5.55
N ALA A 44 13.12 -16.37 4.86
CA ALA A 44 13.02 -16.68 3.43
C ALA A 44 11.90 -17.70 3.18
N ARG A 45 11.08 -17.46 2.15
CA ARG A 45 9.95 -18.31 1.77
C ARG A 45 10.37 -19.31 0.71
N THR A 46 9.64 -20.43 0.61
CA THR A 46 9.80 -21.38 -0.49
C THR A 46 9.42 -20.73 -1.83
N PRO A 47 9.92 -21.22 -2.98
CA PRO A 47 9.61 -20.62 -4.29
C PRO A 47 8.12 -20.61 -4.64
N ASP A 48 7.36 -21.60 -4.17
CA ASP A 48 5.91 -21.72 -4.30
C ASP A 48 5.14 -20.97 -3.19
N ASN A 49 5.85 -20.30 -2.28
CA ASN A 49 5.31 -19.50 -1.20
C ASN A 49 4.50 -20.30 -0.15
N SER A 50 4.57 -21.63 -0.16
CA SER A 50 3.82 -22.54 0.72
C SER A 50 4.41 -22.64 2.14
N GLY A 51 5.67 -22.26 2.34
CA GLY A 51 6.34 -22.31 3.64
C GLY A 51 7.62 -21.48 3.73
N PHE A 52 8.47 -21.82 4.70
CA PHE A 52 9.78 -21.19 4.92
C PHE A 52 10.92 -22.10 4.53
N LEU A 53 11.98 -21.53 3.94
CA LEU A 53 13.23 -22.23 3.70
C LEU A 53 13.98 -22.43 5.02
N THR A 54 14.55 -23.62 5.18
CA THR A 54 15.32 -24.00 6.36
C THR A 54 16.73 -24.43 5.97
N THR A 55 17.68 -24.26 6.90
CA THR A 55 19.09 -24.63 6.68
C THR A 55 19.32 -26.13 6.65
N ASP A 56 18.39 -26.91 7.22
CA ASP A 56 18.49 -28.37 7.38
C ASP A 56 17.46 -29.14 6.54
N GLY A 57 16.63 -28.45 5.74
CA GLY A 57 15.58 -29.07 4.92
C GLY A 57 14.43 -29.70 5.71
N GLN A 58 14.41 -29.54 7.04
CA GLN A 58 13.34 -30.00 7.91
C GLN A 58 12.26 -28.91 8.08
N PRO A 59 11.06 -29.24 8.60
CA PRO A 59 10.07 -28.24 8.95
C PRO A 59 10.65 -27.15 9.87
N ILE A 60 10.11 -25.93 9.76
CA ILE A 60 10.55 -24.81 10.58
C ILE A 60 10.34 -25.12 12.07
N ARG A 61 11.39 -24.90 12.87
CA ARG A 61 11.33 -25.13 14.31
C ARG A 61 10.53 -24.01 14.99
N PRO A 62 9.81 -24.28 16.10
CA PRO A 62 9.04 -23.25 16.82
C PRO A 62 9.88 -22.06 17.29
N ASN A 63 11.17 -22.28 17.55
CA ASN A 63 12.11 -21.23 17.95
C ASN A 63 12.82 -20.54 16.76
N GLY A 64 12.51 -20.90 15.52
CA GLY A 64 13.10 -20.33 14.31
C GLY A 64 14.59 -20.65 14.08
N SER A 65 15.20 -21.53 14.88
CA SER A 65 16.65 -21.76 14.85
C SER A 65 17.21 -22.34 13.54
N ASN A 66 16.36 -22.97 12.72
CA ASN A 66 16.72 -23.44 11.38
C ASN A 66 16.21 -22.54 10.26
N ALA A 67 15.65 -21.35 10.54
CA ALA A 67 15.21 -20.41 9.52
C ALA A 67 16.38 -19.75 8.79
N ILE A 68 16.17 -19.36 7.53
CA ILE A 68 17.10 -18.51 6.78
C ILE A 68 16.62 -17.05 6.87
N PRO A 69 17.38 -16.14 7.52
CA PRO A 69 17.00 -14.74 7.62
C PRO A 69 17.15 -14.01 6.29
N THR A 70 16.22 -13.10 5.99
CA THR A 70 16.31 -12.21 4.83
C THR A 70 15.66 -10.85 5.12
N PHE A 71 15.99 -9.86 4.30
CA PHE A 71 15.39 -8.54 4.36
C PHE A 71 14.38 -8.39 3.22
N LEU A 72 13.11 -8.22 3.57
CA LEU A 72 12.06 -7.88 2.62
C LEU A 72 12.06 -6.37 2.41
N ALA A 73 12.31 -5.95 1.16
CA ALA A 73 12.26 -4.54 0.81
C ALA A 73 10.83 -4.02 0.91
N ASN A 74 10.61 -2.98 1.73
CA ASN A 74 9.32 -2.34 1.86
C ASN A 74 9.26 -1.16 0.89
N ASN A 75 9.04 -1.48 -0.38
CA ASN A 75 8.97 -0.52 -1.49
C ASN A 75 7.55 -0.47 -2.08
N ASP A 76 6.53 -0.76 -1.26
CA ASP A 76 5.16 -0.84 -1.75
C ASP A 76 4.73 0.51 -2.32
N LEU A 77 4.36 0.47 -3.60
CA LEU A 77 3.82 1.59 -4.34
C LEU A 77 2.33 1.36 -4.50
N ASN A 78 1.53 2.27 -3.95
CA ASN A 78 0.09 2.22 -4.12
C ASN A 78 -0.46 3.59 -4.53
N VAL A 79 -1.45 3.56 -5.42
CA VAL A 79 -2.26 4.71 -5.85
C VAL A 79 -3.69 4.36 -5.49
N THR A 80 -4.32 5.18 -4.66
CA THR A 80 -5.66 4.88 -4.13
C THR A 80 -6.65 5.89 -4.68
N PRO A 81 -7.53 5.51 -5.62
CA PRO A 81 -8.63 6.36 -6.07
C PRO A 81 -9.80 6.31 -5.07
N THR A 82 -10.40 7.47 -4.83
CA THR A 82 -11.62 7.66 -4.04
C THR A 82 -12.61 8.48 -4.84
N PHE A 83 -13.84 8.00 -4.97
CA PHE A 83 -14.94 8.76 -5.58
C PHE A 83 -15.98 9.09 -4.51
N GLY A 84 -16.63 10.24 -4.62
CA GLY A 84 -17.69 10.62 -3.71
C GLY A 84 -18.56 11.75 -4.22
N PHE A 85 -19.58 12.09 -3.43
CA PHE A 85 -20.50 13.16 -3.76
C PHE A 85 -21.03 13.88 -2.51
N ILE A 86 -21.43 15.14 -2.68
CA ILE A 86 -22.06 15.99 -1.66
C ILE A 86 -23.34 16.57 -2.26
N VAL A 87 -24.43 16.55 -1.49
CA VAL A 87 -25.70 17.21 -1.85
C VAL A 87 -25.99 18.27 -0.79
N GLU A 88 -26.17 19.51 -1.21
CA GLU A 88 -26.44 20.68 -0.36
C GLU A 88 -27.82 21.27 -0.73
N PHE A 89 -28.61 21.69 0.27
CA PHE A 89 -30.02 22.11 0.12
C PHE A 89 -30.25 23.54 0.64
#